data_AF-A0A7C4BT13-F1
#
_entry.id   AF-A0A7C4BT13-F1
#
_cell.length_a   1.000
_cell.length_b   1.000
_cell.length_c   1.000
_cell.angle_alpha   90.00
_cell.angle_beta   90.00
_cell.angle_gamma   90.00
#
_symmetry.space_group_name_H-M   'P 1'
#
loop_
_entity.id
_entity.type
_entity.pdbx_description
1 polymer ?
#
loop_
_entity_poly.entity_id
_entity_poly.type
_entity_poly.pdbx_seq_one_letter_code
_entity_poly.pdbx_strand_id
1 'polypeptide(L)'
;MGAGGRWFKSSRPDHKVNKEDNVGEKRSRPRIWVTWLAAYLAGDEQCEWKLWFRANYRYQKAPRDRGYSGWEIEHQDLVKQYADELVKEGYTVKIEHGNEFEIRGKTADLAGKPDIIAEKPKSVVVVDCKTGEEKSTHKVQVLIYLWALRQIERFQGREISGQLIYKGRPKISIDLAHVTNDFEQKLVRAIKIATATKPPAKKPSSRECGLCDIPQEECPEKGFIEKLSSETEVF
;
A
#
# COMPACT_ATOMS: atom_id res chain seq x y z
N MET A 1 -25.71 42.49 16.97
CA MET A 1 -24.75 42.80 18.05
C MET A 1 -24.68 41.57 18.95
N GLY A 2 -23.61 40.82 19.15
CA GLY A 2 -22.18 41.02 18.90
C GLY A 2 -21.40 40.49 20.12
N ALA A 3 -20.55 39.48 19.88
CA ALA A 3 -19.46 38.95 20.74
C ALA A 3 -19.84 38.26 22.08
N GLY A 4 -19.12 37.23 22.55
CA GLY A 4 -17.97 36.54 22.01
C GLY A 4 -17.52 35.39 22.91
N GLY A 5 -17.33 34.21 22.32
CA GLY A 5 -16.69 33.05 22.95
C GLY A 5 -15.29 32.87 22.36
N ARG A 6 -14.28 33.11 23.18
CA ARG A 6 -12.84 33.10 22.87
C ARG A 6 -12.39 31.68 22.50
N TRP A 7 -12.09 31.45 21.21
CA TRP A 7 -11.35 30.26 20.77
C TRP A 7 -9.86 30.51 21.03
N PHE A 8 -9.27 29.68 21.89
CA PHE A 8 -7.84 29.70 22.15
C PHE A 8 -7.08 29.45 20.84
N LYS A 9 -6.29 30.42 20.40
CA LYS A 9 -5.28 30.25 19.35
C LYS A 9 -4.15 29.41 19.93
N SER A 10 -4.17 28.10 19.69
CA SER A 10 -2.92 27.33 19.69
C SER A 10 -2.22 27.61 18.37
N SER A 11 -1.26 28.51 18.39
CA SER A 11 -0.29 28.77 17.32
C SER A 11 0.56 27.52 17.11
N ARG A 12 0.08 26.59 16.27
CA ARG A 12 0.93 25.66 15.55
C ARG A 12 1.25 26.33 14.20
N PRO A 13 2.53 26.43 13.80
CA PRO A 13 2.84 26.84 12.44
C PRO A 13 2.17 25.83 11.52
N ASP A 14 1.34 26.35 10.60
CA ASP A 14 0.91 25.64 9.41
C ASP A 14 2.18 25.17 8.69
N HIS A 15 2.60 23.93 8.91
CA HIS A 15 3.44 23.22 7.96
C HIS A 15 2.55 22.88 6.75
N LYS A 16 2.23 23.92 5.98
CA LYS A 16 1.96 23.78 4.56
C LYS A 16 3.27 23.32 3.92
N VAL A 17 3.50 22.01 3.96
CA VAL A 17 4.43 21.38 3.03
C VAL A 17 3.78 21.53 1.67
N ASN A 18 4.26 22.49 0.89
CA ASN A 18 3.88 22.65 -0.51
C ASN A 18 4.01 21.28 -1.19
N LYS A 19 2.89 20.77 -1.71
CA LYS A 19 2.79 19.46 -2.36
C LYS A 19 3.49 19.43 -3.73
N GLU A 20 4.06 20.57 -4.15
CA GLU A 20 4.62 20.82 -5.49
C GLU A 20 6.15 20.84 -5.53
N ASP A 21 6.85 20.96 -4.39
CA ASP A 21 8.27 21.38 -4.43
C ASP A 21 9.31 20.27 -4.66
N ASN A 22 8.93 18.98 -4.80
CA ASN A 22 9.93 17.88 -4.93
C ASN A 22 9.46 16.70 -5.80
N VAL A 23 8.94 16.98 -7.00
CA VAL A 23 8.56 15.95 -7.99
C VAL A 23 9.79 15.59 -8.82
N GLY A 24 10.09 14.29 -8.96
CA GLY A 24 11.31 13.78 -9.61
C GLY A 24 12.52 13.69 -8.67
N GLU A 25 12.40 14.14 -7.41
CA GLU A 25 13.51 14.13 -6.45
C GLU A 25 13.73 12.73 -5.85
N LYS A 26 15.01 12.32 -5.79
CA LYS A 26 15.42 11.11 -5.08
C LYS A 26 15.23 11.30 -3.57
N ARG A 27 14.57 10.34 -2.93
CA ARG A 27 14.42 10.29 -1.48
C ARG A 27 15.79 10.07 -0.83
N SER A 28 16.02 10.76 0.27
CA SER A 28 17.17 10.49 1.16
C SER A 28 17.16 9.05 1.69
N ARG A 29 15.98 8.45 1.80
CA ARG A 29 15.77 7.07 2.23
C ARG A 29 14.61 6.43 1.48
N PRO A 30 14.75 5.19 0.99
CA PRO A 30 13.65 4.53 0.31
C PRO A 30 12.46 4.31 1.24
N ARG A 31 11.25 4.60 0.73
CA ARG A 31 9.98 4.35 1.41
C ARG A 31 9.12 3.46 0.53
N ILE A 32 8.70 2.32 1.05
CA ILE A 32 7.94 1.31 0.31
C ILE A 32 6.54 1.21 0.89
N TRP A 33 5.52 1.26 0.04
CA TRP A 33 4.15 0.96 0.47
C TRP A 33 3.86 -0.53 0.37
N VAL A 34 3.13 -1.08 1.35
CA VAL A 34 2.68 -2.48 1.36
C VAL A 34 2.00 -2.88 0.05
N THR A 35 1.16 -2.01 -0.49
CA THR A 35 0.41 -2.26 -1.73
C THR A 35 1.32 -2.48 -2.94
N TRP A 36 2.53 -1.88 -2.97
CA TRP A 36 3.50 -2.08 -4.05
C TRP A 36 4.14 -3.47 -3.99
N LEU A 37 4.50 -3.91 -2.77
CA LEU A 37 5.04 -5.25 -2.56
C LEU A 37 3.98 -6.32 -2.81
N ALA A 38 2.72 -6.06 -2.42
CA ALA A 38 1.61 -6.98 -2.64
C ALA A 38 1.39 -7.24 -4.12
N ALA A 39 1.32 -6.18 -4.94
CA ALA A 39 1.16 -6.30 -6.38
C ALA A 39 2.33 -7.05 -7.03
N TYR A 40 3.56 -6.81 -6.56
CA TYR A 40 4.74 -7.51 -7.05
C TYR A 40 4.74 -9.01 -6.71
N LEU A 41 4.51 -9.34 -5.44
CA LEU A 41 4.52 -10.72 -4.96
C LEU A 41 3.36 -11.56 -5.50
N ALA A 42 2.23 -10.93 -5.82
CA ALA A 42 1.09 -11.59 -6.45
C ALA A 42 1.23 -11.77 -7.97
N GLY A 43 2.23 -11.13 -8.59
CA GLY A 43 2.45 -11.16 -10.04
C GLY A 43 1.60 -10.19 -10.85
N ASP A 44 0.81 -9.33 -10.20
CA ASP A 44 0.01 -8.27 -10.85
C ASP A 44 0.90 -7.16 -11.44
N GLU A 45 2.07 -6.92 -10.85
CA GLU A 45 3.10 -6.01 -11.36
C GLU A 45 4.48 -6.69 -11.31
N GLN A 46 5.15 -6.87 -12.46
CA GLN A 46 6.45 -7.53 -12.56
C GLN A 46 7.59 -6.57 -12.85
N CYS A 47 7.28 -5.33 -13.23
CA CYS A 47 8.28 -4.30 -13.48
C CYS A 47 9.09 -3.93 -12.22
N GLU A 48 10.26 -4.56 -12.05
CA GLU A 48 11.17 -4.29 -10.93
C GLU A 48 11.67 -2.85 -10.91
N TRP A 49 11.89 -2.25 -12.08
CA TRP A 49 12.25 -0.84 -12.18
C TRP A 49 11.17 0.08 -11.61
N LYS A 50 9.88 -0.23 -11.83
CA LYS A 50 8.76 0.53 -11.27
C LYS A 50 8.74 0.43 -9.75
N LEU A 51 8.91 -0.78 -9.20
CA LEU A 51 8.97 -1.02 -7.76
C LEU A 51 10.13 -0.23 -7.12
N TRP A 52 11.32 -0.31 -7.73
CA TRP A 52 12.49 0.45 -7.33
C TRP A 52 12.28 1.97 -7.43
N PHE A 53 11.77 2.48 -8.54
CA PHE A 53 11.57 3.91 -8.75
C PHE A 53 10.61 4.50 -7.71
N ARG A 54 9.46 3.85 -7.50
CA ARG A 54 8.47 4.26 -6.49
C ARG A 54 9.07 4.34 -5.08
N ALA A 55 9.93 3.38 -4.75
CA ALA A 55 10.60 3.33 -3.45
C ALA A 55 11.63 4.46 -3.28
N ASN A 56 12.34 4.82 -4.35
CA ASN A 56 13.48 5.73 -4.30
C ASN A 56 13.17 7.19 -4.66
N TYR A 57 12.04 7.48 -5.31
CA TYR A 57 11.73 8.82 -5.82
C TYR A 57 10.37 9.33 -5.33
N ARG A 58 10.24 10.65 -5.27
CA ARG A 58 8.96 11.35 -5.18
C ARG A 58 8.54 11.67 -6.60
N TYR A 59 7.29 11.39 -6.96
CA TYR A 59 6.79 11.66 -8.30
C TYR A 59 5.29 11.95 -8.24
N GLN A 60 4.80 12.76 -9.19
CA GLN A 60 3.37 12.92 -9.41
C GLN A 60 2.90 11.75 -10.25
N LYS A 61 1.86 11.07 -9.77
CA LYS A 61 1.28 9.96 -10.53
C LYS A 61 0.69 10.50 -11.82
N ALA A 62 0.98 9.83 -12.94
CA ALA A 62 0.31 10.11 -14.19
C ALA A 62 -1.21 10.08 -13.98
N PRO A 63 -1.97 11.02 -14.56
CA PRO A 63 -3.42 11.02 -14.49
C PRO A 63 -3.92 9.64 -14.93
N ARG A 64 -4.64 8.96 -14.05
CA ARG A 64 -5.41 7.79 -14.44
C ARG A 64 -6.84 8.28 -14.56
N ASP A 65 -7.44 8.10 -15.72
CA ASP A 65 -8.87 8.29 -15.89
C ASP A 65 -9.59 7.18 -15.12
N ARG A 66 -9.71 7.41 -13.81
CA ARG A 66 -10.60 6.68 -12.93
C ARG A 66 -11.76 7.63 -12.73
N GLY A 67 -12.62 7.76 -13.76
CA GLY A 67 -13.81 8.61 -13.71
C GLY A 67 -14.50 8.47 -12.35
N TYR A 68 -15.05 9.57 -11.82
CA TYR A 68 -15.65 9.65 -10.50
C TYR A 68 -16.60 8.47 -10.27
N SER A 69 -16.08 7.41 -9.66
CA SER A 69 -16.76 6.13 -9.55
C SER A 69 -17.22 6.02 -8.11
N GLY A 70 -18.52 5.80 -7.87
CA GLY A 70 -19.11 5.67 -6.52
C GLY A 70 -18.45 4.61 -5.62
N TRP A 71 -17.47 3.87 -6.15
CA TRP A 71 -16.60 2.92 -5.47
C TRP A 71 -15.92 3.45 -4.21
N GLU A 72 -15.51 4.72 -4.16
CA GLU A 72 -14.91 5.30 -2.94
C GLU A 72 -15.96 5.47 -1.83
N ILE A 73 -17.18 5.88 -2.19
CA ILE A 73 -18.30 6.00 -1.25
C ILE A 73 -18.70 4.60 -0.78
N GLU A 74 -18.87 3.66 -1.71
CA GLU A 74 -19.21 2.26 -1.40
C GLU A 74 -18.16 1.57 -0.54
N HIS A 75 -16.87 1.86 -0.76
CA HIS A 75 -15.78 1.33 0.05
C HIS A 75 -15.84 1.91 1.47
N GLN A 76 -16.04 3.22 1.59
CA GLN A 76 -16.16 3.87 2.89
C GLN A 76 -17.38 3.36 3.68
N ASP A 77 -18.50 3.11 3.03
CA ASP A 77 -19.69 2.53 3.66
C ASP A 77 -19.42 1.10 4.14
N LEU A 78 -18.75 0.28 3.34
CA LEU A 78 -18.36 -1.08 3.73
C LEU A 78 -17.41 -1.10 4.92
N VAL A 79 -16.42 -0.20 4.94
CA VAL A 79 -15.47 -0.06 6.07
C VAL A 79 -16.20 0.33 7.35
N LYS A 80 -17.11 1.31 7.28
CA LYS A 80 -17.91 1.72 8.45
C LYS A 80 -18.80 0.60 8.96
N GLN A 81 -19.53 -0.07 8.07
CA GLN A 81 -20.39 -1.18 8.46
C GLN A 81 -19.60 -2.26 9.21
N TYR A 82 -18.46 -2.66 8.67
CA TYR A 82 -17.67 -3.72 9.26
C TYR A 82 -16.93 -3.30 10.54
N ALA A 83 -16.56 -2.01 10.64
CA ALA A 83 -16.06 -1.44 11.89
C ALA A 83 -17.13 -1.51 13.00
N ASP A 84 -18.39 -1.18 12.70
CA ASP A 84 -19.50 -1.25 13.66
C ASP A 84 -19.75 -2.70 14.12
N GLU A 85 -19.63 -3.68 13.22
CA GLU A 85 -19.70 -5.12 13.56
C GLU A 85 -18.60 -5.50 14.56
N LEU A 86 -17.36 -5.10 14.31
CA LEU A 86 -16.23 -5.37 15.22
C LEU A 86 -16.39 -4.67 16.58
N VAL A 87 -16.94 -3.44 16.62
CA VAL A 87 -17.26 -2.76 17.88
C VAL A 87 -18.31 -3.54 18.66
N LYS A 88 -19.36 -4.06 18.01
CA LYS A 88 -20.38 -4.92 18.65
C LYS A 88 -19.79 -6.23 19.17
N GLU A 89 -18.76 -6.76 18.50
CA GLU A 89 -17.99 -7.91 18.98
C GLU A 89 -17.05 -7.56 20.15
N GLY A 90 -16.97 -6.29 20.57
CA GLY A 90 -16.18 -5.82 21.71
C GLY A 90 -14.75 -5.45 21.37
N TYR A 91 -14.44 -5.17 20.10
CA TYR A 91 -13.14 -4.61 19.71
C TYR A 91 -13.14 -3.08 19.87
N THR A 92 -11.99 -2.53 20.26
CA THR A 92 -11.68 -1.12 20.03
C THR A 92 -11.22 -0.97 18.58
N VAL A 93 -11.95 -0.21 17.78
CA VAL A 93 -11.67 -0.06 16.35
C VAL A 93 -11.09 1.32 16.06
N LYS A 94 -10.02 1.34 15.26
CA LYS A 94 -9.51 2.56 14.63
C LYS A 94 -9.86 2.55 13.14
N ILE A 95 -10.36 3.67 12.64
CA ILE A 95 -10.66 3.91 11.23
C ILE A 95 -9.82 5.08 10.69
N GLU A 96 -9.75 5.20 9.36
CA GLU A 96 -9.12 6.32 8.63
C GLU A 96 -7.58 6.44 8.80
N HIS A 97 -7.04 7.68 8.85
CA HIS A 97 -5.59 7.93 8.96
C HIS A 97 -4.95 7.35 10.23
N GLY A 98 -5.75 6.95 11.23
CA GLY A 98 -5.27 6.32 12.46
C GLY A 98 -4.69 4.91 12.27
N ASN A 99 -4.90 4.30 11.10
CA ASN A 99 -4.39 2.97 10.77
C ASN A 99 -3.06 2.99 10.00
N GLU A 100 -2.56 4.16 9.63
CA GLU A 100 -1.25 4.26 8.99
C GLU A 100 -0.16 3.84 9.99
N PHE A 101 0.69 2.93 9.54
CA PHE A 101 1.91 2.56 10.26
C PHE A 101 3.12 2.78 9.36
N GLU A 102 4.26 2.98 10.00
CA GLU A 102 5.56 2.98 9.35
C GLU A 102 6.55 2.19 10.21
N ILE A 103 7.23 1.22 9.58
CA ILE A 103 8.29 0.42 10.20
C ILE A 103 9.61 0.89 9.60
N ARG A 104 10.46 1.44 10.46
CA ARG A 104 11.82 1.83 10.08
C ARG A 104 12.71 0.61 9.99
N GLY A 105 13.03 0.17 8.77
CA GLY A 105 13.95 -0.93 8.51
C GLY A 105 15.42 -0.50 8.52
N LYS A 106 16.32 -1.38 8.09
CA LYS A 106 17.73 -1.01 7.86
C LYS A 106 17.90 -0.28 6.53
N THR A 107 17.34 -0.82 5.45
CA THR A 107 17.53 -0.31 4.08
C THR A 107 16.37 0.57 3.57
N ALA A 108 15.17 0.40 4.11
CA ALA A 108 13.96 1.11 3.72
C ALA A 108 12.99 1.26 4.89
N ASP A 109 12.07 2.20 4.76
CA ASP A 109 10.89 2.29 5.61
C ASP A 109 9.71 1.61 4.91
N LEU A 110 9.02 0.71 5.62
CA LEU A 110 7.81 0.05 5.12
C LEU A 110 6.59 0.76 5.71
N ALA A 111 5.76 1.33 4.85
CA ALA A 111 4.52 2.00 5.23
C ALA A 111 3.30 1.22 4.75
N GLY A 112 2.25 1.22 5.56
CA GLY A 112 0.98 0.59 5.24
C GLY A 112 -0.17 1.32 5.89
N LYS A 113 -1.37 1.18 5.31
CA LYS A 113 -2.60 1.73 5.86
C LYS A 113 -3.72 0.72 5.62
N PRO A 114 -3.92 -0.24 6.54
CA PRO A 114 -5.10 -1.10 6.49
C PRO A 114 -6.37 -0.29 6.65
N ASP A 115 -7.48 -0.81 6.11
CA ASP A 115 -8.77 -0.13 6.21
C ASP A 115 -9.24 -0.09 7.67
N ILE A 116 -9.06 -1.20 8.41
CA ILE A 116 -9.43 -1.32 9.82
C ILE A 116 -8.32 -2.03 10.60
N ILE A 117 -8.00 -1.51 11.78
CA ILE A 117 -7.29 -2.24 12.83
C ILE A 117 -8.21 -2.29 14.05
N ALA A 118 -8.58 -3.50 14.45
CA ALA A 118 -9.47 -3.77 15.57
C ALA A 118 -8.73 -4.51 16.69
N GLU A 119 -8.91 -4.07 17.92
CA GLU A 119 -8.06 -4.45 19.05
C GLU A 119 -8.85 -4.89 20.28
N LYS A 120 -8.47 -6.04 20.84
CA LYS A 120 -8.80 -6.51 22.20
C LYS A 120 -7.50 -6.80 22.97
N PRO A 121 -7.49 -6.85 24.31
CA PRO A 121 -6.25 -7.00 25.09
C PRO A 121 -5.26 -8.07 24.58
N LYS A 122 -5.77 -9.22 24.11
CA LYS A 122 -4.96 -10.33 23.59
C LYS A 122 -4.96 -10.50 22.07
N SER A 123 -5.84 -9.82 21.34
CA SER A 123 -6.00 -10.04 19.89
C SER A 123 -6.04 -8.75 19.08
N VAL A 124 -5.52 -8.82 17.86
CA VAL A 124 -5.53 -7.77 16.85
C VAL A 124 -6.06 -8.36 15.56
N VAL A 125 -7.02 -7.68 14.95
CA VAL A 125 -7.58 -8.05 13.65
C VAL A 125 -7.31 -6.91 12.67
N VAL A 126 -6.71 -7.25 11.54
CA VAL A 126 -6.54 -6.34 10.40
C VAL A 126 -7.59 -6.68 9.36
N VAL A 127 -8.30 -5.67 8.87
CA VAL A 127 -9.30 -5.86 7.81
C VAL A 127 -8.94 -5.01 6.60
N ASP A 128 -9.08 -5.62 5.42
CA ASP A 128 -8.96 -4.96 4.13
C ASP A 128 -10.27 -5.18 3.36
N CYS A 129 -11.00 -4.09 3.12
CA CYS A 129 -12.31 -4.06 2.49
C CYS A 129 -12.17 -3.81 0.99
N LYS A 130 -12.99 -4.50 0.19
CA LYS A 130 -12.98 -4.42 -1.27
C LYS A 130 -14.40 -4.35 -1.83
N THR A 131 -14.59 -3.47 -2.80
CA THR A 131 -15.86 -3.31 -3.53
C THR A 131 -15.85 -4.00 -4.89
N GLY A 132 -14.68 -4.44 -5.37
CA GLY A 132 -14.50 -5.10 -6.66
C GLY A 132 -14.33 -6.61 -6.59
N GLU A 133 -13.81 -7.15 -7.68
CA GLU A 133 -13.48 -8.56 -7.78
C GLU A 133 -12.37 -8.98 -6.82
N GLU A 134 -12.45 -10.24 -6.41
CA GLU A 134 -11.43 -10.88 -5.59
C GLU A 134 -10.13 -11.08 -6.39
N LYS A 135 -8.99 -10.75 -5.75
CA LYS A 135 -7.66 -10.84 -6.37
C LYS A 135 -6.66 -11.43 -5.38
N SER A 136 -5.70 -12.19 -5.91
CA SER A 136 -4.56 -12.73 -5.16
C SER A 136 -3.80 -11.63 -4.41
N THR A 137 -3.61 -10.45 -5.03
CA THR A 137 -2.99 -9.26 -4.42
C THR A 137 -3.63 -8.84 -3.11
N HIS A 138 -4.95 -8.98 -2.95
CA HIS A 138 -5.64 -8.58 -1.72
C HIS A 138 -5.22 -9.49 -0.54
N LYS A 139 -5.10 -10.81 -0.79
CA LYS A 139 -4.60 -11.75 0.23
C LYS A 139 -3.15 -11.48 0.59
N VAL A 140 -2.30 -11.24 -0.42
CA VAL A 140 -0.88 -10.90 -0.21
C VAL A 140 -0.74 -9.60 0.57
N GLN A 141 -1.55 -8.58 0.28
CA GLN A 141 -1.58 -7.31 1.02
C GLN A 141 -1.86 -7.54 2.51
N VAL A 142 -2.89 -8.34 2.84
CA VAL A 142 -3.18 -8.67 4.25
C VAL A 142 -2.03 -9.44 4.89
N LEU A 143 -1.44 -10.43 4.21
CA LEU A 143 -0.28 -11.16 4.74
C LEU A 143 0.91 -10.25 5.07
N ILE A 144 1.18 -9.24 4.23
CA ILE A 144 2.21 -8.24 4.52
C ILE A 144 1.80 -7.39 5.74
N TYR A 145 0.53 -7.02 5.88
CA TYR A 145 0.07 -6.34 7.10
C TYR A 145 0.27 -7.19 8.36
N LEU A 146 -0.07 -8.48 8.33
CA LEU A 146 0.17 -9.38 9.45
C LEU A 146 1.67 -9.48 9.78
N TRP A 147 2.51 -9.65 8.76
CA TRP A 147 3.97 -9.65 8.90
C TRP A 147 4.51 -8.33 9.48
N ALA A 148 3.94 -7.19 9.08
CA ALA A 148 4.34 -5.87 9.53
C ALA A 148 3.92 -5.61 10.98
N LEU A 149 2.65 -5.86 11.32
CA LEU A 149 2.13 -5.60 12.65
C LEU A 149 2.88 -6.38 13.74
N ARG A 150 3.28 -7.64 13.49
CA ARG A 150 4.10 -8.40 14.46
C ARG A 150 5.47 -7.77 14.75
N GLN A 151 5.97 -6.87 13.90
CA GLN A 151 7.22 -6.12 14.14
C GLN A 151 7.02 -4.86 14.98
N ILE A 152 5.77 -4.42 15.17
CA ILE A 152 5.45 -3.18 15.88
C ILE A 152 5.26 -3.52 17.37
N GLU A 153 6.03 -2.86 18.24
CA GLU A 153 6.07 -3.10 19.70
C GLU A 153 4.67 -3.18 20.33
N ARG A 154 3.76 -2.27 19.96
CA ARG A 154 2.36 -2.24 20.44
C ARG A 154 1.57 -3.54 20.23
N PHE A 155 1.94 -4.34 19.23
CA PHE A 155 1.24 -5.58 18.86
C PHE A 155 2.04 -6.84 19.21
N GLN A 156 3.24 -6.71 19.78
CA GLN A 156 4.04 -7.86 20.19
C GLN A 156 3.32 -8.68 21.27
N GLY A 157 3.40 -10.00 21.15
CA GLY A 157 2.77 -10.95 22.08
C GLY A 157 1.24 -11.07 21.96
N ARG A 158 0.60 -10.36 21.02
CA ARG A 158 -0.84 -10.48 20.75
C ARG A 158 -1.10 -11.42 19.59
N GLU A 159 -2.27 -12.06 19.58
CA GLU A 159 -2.74 -12.88 18.47
C GLU A 159 -3.16 -11.96 17.32
N ILE A 160 -2.42 -11.98 16.22
CA ILE A 160 -2.68 -11.15 15.05
C ILE A 160 -3.35 -12.00 13.97
N SER A 161 -4.47 -11.54 13.43
CA SER A 161 -5.18 -12.20 12.32
C SER A 161 -5.65 -11.18 11.29
N GLY A 162 -5.92 -11.66 10.08
CA GLY A 162 -6.37 -10.86 8.95
C GLY A 162 -7.75 -11.25 8.47
N GLN A 163 -8.46 -10.31 7.87
CA GLN A 163 -9.75 -10.52 7.25
C GLN A 163 -9.83 -9.75 5.92
N LEU A 164 -10.40 -10.40 4.91
CA LEU A 164 -10.79 -9.78 3.65
C LEU A 164 -12.31 -9.76 3.56
N ILE A 165 -12.84 -8.56 3.32
CA ILE A 165 -14.28 -8.33 3.22
C ILE A 165 -14.58 -7.80 1.82
N TYR A 166 -15.35 -8.57 1.06
CA TYR A 166 -15.88 -8.13 -0.23
C TYR A 166 -17.37 -7.82 -0.08
N LYS A 167 -17.83 -6.74 -0.71
CA LYS A 167 -19.25 -6.37 -0.72
C LYS A 167 -20.11 -7.55 -1.18
N GLY A 168 -21.08 -7.95 -0.35
CA GLY A 168 -22.03 -9.02 -0.66
C GLY A 168 -21.44 -10.43 -0.72
N ARG A 169 -20.22 -10.65 -0.21
CA ARG A 169 -19.59 -11.98 -0.17
C ARG A 169 -19.25 -12.41 1.26
N PRO A 170 -19.08 -13.73 1.51
CA PRO A 170 -18.59 -14.20 2.79
C PRO A 170 -17.22 -13.62 3.15
N LYS A 171 -17.01 -13.43 4.46
CA LYS A 171 -15.72 -13.06 5.03
C LYS A 171 -14.66 -14.13 4.76
N ILE A 172 -13.48 -13.70 4.34
CA ILE A 172 -12.31 -14.57 4.19
C ILE A 172 -11.34 -14.28 5.35
N SER A 173 -11.08 -15.30 6.18
CA SER A 173 -10.13 -15.20 7.29
C SER A 173 -8.72 -15.57 6.83
N ILE A 174 -7.72 -14.82 7.28
CA ILE A 174 -6.31 -15.02 6.96
C ILE A 174 -5.52 -15.16 8.26
N ASP A 175 -4.96 -16.35 8.48
CA ASP A 175 -4.12 -16.64 9.65
C ASP A 175 -2.69 -16.10 9.46
N LEU A 176 -2.08 -15.62 10.54
CA LEU A 176 -0.65 -15.29 10.61
C LEU A 176 0.24 -16.50 10.28
N ALA A 177 -0.22 -17.72 10.52
CA ALA A 177 0.50 -18.96 10.15
C ALA A 177 0.78 -19.07 8.64
N HIS A 178 0.04 -18.34 7.78
CA HIS A 178 0.33 -18.25 6.35
C HIS A 178 1.51 -17.31 6.02
N VAL A 179 1.99 -16.52 6.98
CA VAL A 179 3.26 -15.78 6.89
C VAL A 179 4.40 -16.77 7.17
N THR A 180 4.65 -17.64 6.20
CA THR A 180 5.66 -18.69 6.28
C THR A 180 7.07 -18.14 6.03
N ASN A 181 8.09 -18.93 6.34
CA ASN A 181 9.48 -18.60 6.01
C ASN A 181 9.69 -18.32 4.50
N ASP A 182 9.03 -19.08 3.63
CA ASP A 182 9.09 -18.85 2.17
C ASP A 182 8.47 -17.50 1.78
N PHE A 183 7.31 -17.16 2.35
CA PHE A 183 6.70 -15.85 2.14
C PHE A 183 7.61 -14.72 2.60
N GLU A 184 8.23 -14.85 3.78
CA GLU A 184 9.16 -13.86 4.30
C GLU A 184 10.39 -13.69 3.42
N GLN A 185 10.96 -14.78 2.91
CA GLN A 185 12.09 -14.72 1.98
C GLN A 185 11.73 -13.99 0.69
N LYS A 186 10.54 -14.25 0.14
CA LYS A 186 10.02 -13.53 -1.03
C LYS A 186 9.81 -12.05 -0.74
N LEU A 187 9.23 -11.71 0.41
CA LEU A 187 9.05 -10.32 0.85
C LEU A 187 10.39 -9.59 1.00
N VAL A 188 11.37 -10.20 1.65
CA VAL A 188 12.73 -9.66 1.80
C VAL A 188 13.40 -9.47 0.44
N ARG A 189 13.24 -10.40 -0.50
CA ARG A 189 13.74 -10.26 -1.87
C ARG A 189 13.11 -9.06 -2.58
N ALA A 190 11.79 -8.89 -2.48
CA ALA A 190 11.10 -7.74 -3.07
C ALA A 190 11.58 -6.41 -2.47
N ILE A 191 11.82 -6.33 -1.15
CA ILE A 191 12.41 -5.16 -0.49
C ILE A 191 13.82 -4.89 -1.00
N LYS A 192 14.66 -5.93 -1.20
CA LYS A 192 16.01 -5.77 -1.75
C LYS A 192 15.99 -5.21 -3.17
N ILE A 193 15.06 -5.67 -4.01
CA ILE A 193 14.86 -5.11 -5.37
C ILE A 193 14.46 -3.64 -5.28
N ALA A 194 13.46 -3.33 -4.44
CA ALA A 194 12.99 -1.97 -4.23
C ALA A 194 14.09 -1.01 -3.71
N THR A 195 15.08 -1.54 -2.99
CA THR A 195 16.17 -0.76 -2.36
C THR A 195 17.53 -0.94 -3.04
N ALA A 196 17.56 -1.54 -4.23
CA ALA A 196 18.81 -1.76 -4.97
C ALA A 196 19.54 -0.43 -5.20
N THR A 197 20.88 -0.44 -5.08
CA THR A 197 21.69 0.78 -5.28
C THR A 197 21.73 1.22 -6.73
N LYS A 198 21.52 0.28 -7.66
CA LYS A 198 21.39 0.52 -9.10
C LYS A 198 19.96 0.19 -9.54
N PRO A 199 19.41 0.92 -10.53
CA PRO A 199 18.10 0.61 -11.09
C PRO A 199 18.08 -0.81 -11.68
N PRO A 200 17.06 -1.63 -11.38
CA PRO A 200 16.82 -2.89 -12.07
C PRO A 200 16.54 -2.69 -13.56
N ALA A 201 16.69 -3.76 -14.35
CA ALA A 201 16.34 -3.74 -15.76
C ALA A 201 14.83 -3.52 -15.94
N LYS A 202 14.45 -2.71 -16.94
CA LYS A 202 13.06 -2.52 -17.33
C LYS A 202 12.62 -3.68 -18.21
N LYS A 203 11.89 -4.65 -17.62
CA LYS A 203 11.28 -5.78 -18.35
C LYS A 203 9.77 -5.90 -18.12
N PRO A 204 8.97 -4.81 -18.25
CA PRO A 204 7.52 -4.89 -18.15
C PRO A 204 6.88 -5.48 -19.42
N SER A 205 5.65 -5.96 -19.31
CA SER A 205 4.77 -6.15 -20.47
C SER A 205 4.19 -4.82 -21.00
N SER A 206 3.73 -4.79 -22.25
CA SER A 206 2.97 -3.64 -22.79
C SER A 206 1.75 -3.27 -21.94
N ARG A 207 1.04 -4.29 -21.42
CA ARG A 207 -0.12 -4.09 -20.54
C ARG A 207 0.27 -3.37 -19.24
N GLU A 208 1.37 -3.78 -18.61
CA GLU A 208 1.88 -3.10 -17.41
C GLU A 208 2.28 -1.65 -17.70
N CYS A 209 2.91 -1.38 -18.86
CA CYS A 209 3.24 -0.02 -19.27
C CYS A 209 1.99 0.84 -19.44
N GLY A 210 0.94 0.33 -20.09
CA GLY A 210 -0.33 1.04 -20.28
C GLY A 210 -1.04 1.40 -18.98
N LEU A 211 -0.90 0.56 -17.93
CA LEU A 211 -1.50 0.80 -16.61
C LEU A 211 -0.55 1.50 -15.62
N CYS A 212 0.71 1.76 -15.99
CA CYS A 212 1.72 2.31 -15.10
C CYS A 212 1.42 3.77 -14.72
N ASP A 213 1.49 4.09 -13.42
CA ASP A 213 1.30 5.44 -12.87
C ASP A 213 2.56 6.30 -12.88
N ILE A 214 3.72 5.78 -13.30
CA ILE A 214 4.92 6.59 -13.49
C ILE A 214 4.75 7.42 -14.77
N PRO A 215 4.96 8.76 -14.74
CA PRO A 215 4.90 9.63 -15.90
C PRO A 215 5.89 9.23 -17.01
N GLN A 216 5.60 9.63 -18.26
CA GLN A 216 6.47 9.30 -19.40
C GLN A 216 7.83 9.99 -19.27
N GLU A 217 7.87 11.16 -18.65
CA GLU A 217 9.06 11.98 -18.42
C GLU A 217 10.08 11.23 -17.54
N GLU A 218 9.58 10.42 -16.59
CA GLU A 218 10.40 9.59 -15.68
C GLU A 218 10.74 8.22 -16.29
N CYS A 219 9.94 7.75 -17.26
CA CYS A 219 10.19 6.51 -17.99
C CYS A 219 9.95 6.70 -19.49
N PRO A 220 10.91 7.26 -20.24
CA PRO A 220 10.74 7.56 -21.67
C PRO A 220 10.46 6.33 -22.54
N GLU A 221 10.91 5.16 -22.10
CA GLU A 221 10.72 3.86 -22.77
C GLU A 221 9.34 3.25 -22.52
N LYS A 222 8.52 3.83 -21.62
CA LYS A 222 7.18 3.32 -21.30
C LYS A 222 6.34 3.19 -22.57
N GLY A 223 5.80 1.99 -22.80
CA GLY A 223 5.01 1.65 -24.00
C GLY A 223 5.82 1.26 -25.25
N PHE A 224 7.16 1.39 -25.23
CA PHE A 224 8.03 1.10 -26.37
C PHE A 224 8.88 -0.18 -26.20
N ILE A 225 8.94 -0.76 -24.98
CA ILE A 225 9.87 -1.85 -24.63
C ILE A 225 9.66 -3.14 -25.45
N GLU A 226 8.46 -3.41 -25.97
CA GLU A 226 8.21 -4.60 -26.83
C GLU A 226 8.74 -4.45 -28.27
N LYS A 227 8.99 -3.24 -28.77
CA LYS A 227 9.44 -3.07 -30.18
C LYS A 227 10.91 -3.42 -30.41
N LEU A 228 11.74 -3.38 -29.36
CA LEU A 228 13.17 -3.63 -29.48
C LEU A 228 13.54 -5.12 -29.37
N SER A 229 12.63 -5.97 -28.89
CA SER A 229 12.87 -7.42 -28.80
C SER A 229 12.47 -8.18 -30.06
N SER A 230 11.79 -7.55 -31.02
CA SER A 230 11.34 -8.19 -32.27
C SER A 230 12.27 -7.94 -33.47
N GLU A 231 13.36 -7.18 -33.32
CA GLU A 231 14.29 -6.84 -34.42
C GLU A 231 15.63 -7.59 -34.34
N THR A 232 15.70 -8.75 -33.67
CA THR A 232 16.95 -9.53 -33.60
C THR A 232 16.74 -11.01 -33.87
N GLU A 233 16.10 -11.35 -34.99
CA GLU A 233 16.34 -12.62 -35.68
C GLU A 233 16.35 -12.36 -37.20
N VAL A 234 17.49 -11.90 -37.70
CA VAL A 234 17.89 -12.10 -39.09
C VAL A 234 19.32 -12.63 -39.07
N PHE A 235 19.45 -13.95 -39.17
CA PHE A 235 20.55 -14.64 -39.82
C PHE A 235 20.00 -15.88 -40.51
#